data_AF-A0A7U2MY32-F1
#
_entry.id   AF-A0A7U2MY32-F1
#
_cell.length_a   1.000
_cell.length_b   1.000
_cell.length_c   1.000
_cell.angle_alpha   90.00
_cell.angle_beta   90.00
_cell.angle_gamma   90.00
#
_symmetry.space_group_name_H-M   'P 1'
#
loop_
_entity.id
_entity.type
_entity.pdbx_description
1 polymer ?
#
loop_
_entity_poly.entity_id
_entity_poly.type
_entity_poly.pdbx_seq_one_letter_code
_entity_poly.pdbx_strand_id
1 'polypeptide(L)'
;MPIDILPKVLFFDVFGTVVEWCPSVTRELKDAAERALHDPRKPIPPDERARVSQMTFTDWLSIAEDWRQSYGQFTAQFDPSQGFVSVDQHHFTALSKLLQERKIGNLFTDSERWDLSLCWHRLAPWPDSVRGLELLSRRFRTCTLSNGNVSLLEDLRRFGSLPFTDIASAEDFGAYKPSPQVYRGAAARFDVDPSHCALVAAHLSDLKAAKAQGFQTIYVARSKEETEDIAQAKQEGYVDLWIELNTGIQEHEVYRHADADGHFRRKASVFRSSVSSDPAAEFPAEKDRYVLYLGYGCPWAHRTNIVRSLKGLEEIIQLVVLDPELGPDGWFFSGRWGSAEKDPLYGFTQLRQLYFKANPAYEGRYTIPVLWDKKKGTIVNNESSEIIRMFYTEFDHLLPDELREINRPGGGFYPQPLRKDIDEMNDWVYHQINNGVYKTGFATTQEAYKENIYPLFEALDRIENHLAQPGHQPYLFGENITEADIRLYTTIARFDVAYYLIFKCNLKMIRHDYPRIHDWYRRLYFDESKRTRGGAFKKTTYFDIVSSVLGDLADLTKSLILACSTNLAT
;
A
#
# COMPACT_ATOMS: atom_id res chain seq x y z
N MET A 1 -6.87 17.47 -21.11
CA MET A 1 -7.19 16.91 -22.44
C MET A 1 -6.43 15.60 -22.56
N PRO A 2 -6.97 14.54 -23.22
CA PRO A 2 -6.21 13.31 -23.39
C PRO A 2 -4.89 13.58 -24.12
N ILE A 3 -3.86 12.82 -23.76
CA ILE A 3 -2.57 12.84 -24.44
C ILE A 3 -2.79 12.26 -25.84
N ASP A 4 -2.83 13.10 -26.88
CA ASP A 4 -3.13 12.69 -28.25
C ASP A 4 -2.00 11.85 -28.89
N ILE A 5 -0.78 11.90 -28.34
CA ILE A 5 0.40 11.17 -28.84
C ILE A 5 1.08 10.45 -27.67
N LEU A 6 1.22 9.13 -27.75
CA LEU A 6 1.88 8.36 -26.69
C LEU A 6 3.38 8.75 -26.58
N PRO A 7 3.90 9.12 -25.39
CA PRO A 7 5.31 9.46 -25.24
C PRO A 7 6.20 8.23 -25.45
N LYS A 8 7.37 8.43 -26.06
CA LYS A 8 8.42 7.42 -26.23
C LYS A 8 9.36 7.37 -25.02
N VAL A 9 9.60 8.53 -24.38
CA VAL A 9 10.47 8.66 -23.21
C VAL A 9 9.72 9.44 -22.12
N LEU A 10 9.70 8.87 -20.92
CA LEU A 10 9.25 9.54 -19.71
C LEU A 10 10.47 10.03 -18.94
N PHE A 11 10.62 11.35 -18.88
CA PHE A 11 11.62 12.01 -18.06
C PHE A 11 11.07 12.30 -16.68
N PHE A 12 11.91 12.12 -15.66
CA PHE A 12 11.53 12.36 -14.27
C PHE A 12 12.42 13.42 -13.65
N ASP A 13 11.81 14.50 -13.17
CA ASP A 13 12.42 15.21 -12.07
C ASP A 13 12.57 14.24 -10.88
N VAL A 14 13.68 14.30 -10.15
CA VAL A 14 14.03 13.25 -9.16
C VAL A 14 13.80 13.71 -7.73
N PHE A 15 14.39 14.84 -7.33
CA PHE A 15 14.25 15.35 -5.97
C PHE A 15 12.83 15.86 -5.74
N GLY A 16 12.21 15.49 -4.63
CA GLY A 16 10.83 15.91 -4.33
C GLY A 16 9.80 15.09 -5.10
N THR A 17 10.04 14.78 -6.37
CA THR A 17 9.13 13.99 -7.22
C THR A 17 9.23 12.48 -6.99
N VAL A 18 10.45 11.93 -6.98
CA VAL A 18 10.72 10.47 -6.91
C VAL A 18 11.26 10.09 -5.53
N VAL A 19 12.11 10.94 -4.95
CA VAL A 19 12.69 10.76 -3.62
C VAL A 19 12.27 11.87 -2.66
N GLU A 20 12.06 11.50 -1.40
CA GLU A 20 11.69 12.41 -0.32
C GLU A 20 12.97 12.91 0.39
N TRP A 21 13.24 14.21 0.31
CA TRP A 21 14.49 14.79 0.80
C TRP A 21 14.40 15.22 2.27
N CYS A 22 13.28 15.84 2.65
CA CYS A 22 13.12 16.55 3.93
C CYS A 22 13.44 15.69 5.18
N PRO A 23 12.80 14.54 5.42
CA PRO A 23 13.09 13.70 6.59
C PRO A 23 14.45 12.99 6.49
N SER A 24 14.97 12.73 5.28
CA SER A 24 16.28 12.10 5.10
C SER A 24 17.42 13.05 5.46
N VAL A 25 17.43 14.25 4.89
CA VAL A 25 18.46 15.26 5.14
C VAL A 25 18.42 15.72 6.60
N THR A 26 17.24 15.94 7.16
CA THR A 26 17.08 16.37 8.55
C THR A 26 17.67 15.35 9.54
N ARG A 27 17.40 14.05 9.32
CA ARG A 27 17.97 12.98 10.18
C ARG A 27 19.48 12.90 10.04
N GLU A 28 20.02 12.96 8.83
CA GLU A 28 21.47 12.91 8.62
C GLU A 28 22.20 14.07 9.30
N LEU A 29 21.67 15.30 9.22
CA LEU A 29 22.22 16.46 9.93
C LEU A 29 22.22 16.24 11.46
N LYS A 30 21.08 15.82 12.01
CA LYS A 30 20.91 15.56 13.44
C LYS A 30 21.85 14.45 13.92
N ASP A 31 21.88 13.31 13.23
CA ASP A 31 22.67 12.15 13.63
C ASP A 31 24.17 12.44 13.50
N ALA A 32 24.58 13.21 12.49
CA ALA A 32 25.96 13.68 12.37
C ALA A 32 26.35 14.60 13.54
N ALA A 33 25.46 15.51 13.94
CA ALA A 33 25.68 16.39 15.08
C ALA A 33 25.76 15.61 16.40
N GLU A 34 24.89 14.61 16.60
CA GLU A 34 24.96 13.72 17.77
C GLU A 34 26.27 12.94 17.80
N ARG A 35 26.71 12.36 16.67
CA ARG A 35 28.03 11.70 16.59
C ARG A 35 29.17 12.66 16.95
N ALA A 36 29.13 13.90 16.44
CA ALA A 36 30.13 14.92 16.74
C ALA A 36 30.15 15.30 18.23
N LEU A 37 28.98 15.43 18.87
CA LEU A 37 28.87 15.71 20.30
C LEU A 37 29.43 14.58 21.17
N HIS A 38 29.28 13.32 20.75
CA HIS A 38 29.74 12.16 21.51
C HIS A 38 31.23 11.82 21.31
N ASP A 39 31.93 12.39 20.33
CA ASP A 39 33.37 12.19 20.18
C ASP A 39 34.16 13.07 21.17
N PRO A 40 34.83 12.50 22.18
CA PRO A 40 35.57 13.27 23.19
C PRO A 40 36.82 13.96 22.63
N ARG A 41 37.28 13.57 21.43
CA ARG A 41 38.45 14.15 20.76
C ARG A 41 38.08 15.36 19.91
N LYS A 42 36.79 15.64 19.74
CA LYS A 42 36.32 16.70 18.84
C LYS A 42 36.35 18.07 19.55
N PRO A 43 37.17 19.03 19.07
CA PRO A 43 37.33 20.33 19.71
C PRO A 43 36.15 21.25 19.37
N ILE A 44 35.01 21.03 20.00
CA ILE A 44 33.80 21.85 19.85
C ILE A 44 33.80 22.93 20.95
N PRO A 45 33.71 24.23 20.60
CA PRO A 45 33.59 25.31 21.59
C PRO A 45 32.45 25.05 22.60
N PRO A 46 32.61 25.34 23.91
CA PRO A 46 31.60 25.00 24.92
C PRO A 46 30.22 25.62 24.66
N ASP A 47 30.16 26.83 24.14
CA ASP A 47 28.92 27.54 23.79
C ASP A 47 28.24 26.93 22.56
N GLU A 48 29.01 26.53 21.55
CA GLU A 48 28.53 25.79 20.39
C GLU A 48 28.00 24.42 20.79
N ARG A 49 28.74 23.68 21.62
CA ARG A 49 28.32 22.39 22.18
C ARG A 49 26.99 22.51 22.94
N ALA A 50 26.86 23.50 23.81
CA ALA A 50 25.62 23.76 24.55
C ALA A 50 24.43 24.07 23.62
N ARG A 51 24.66 24.87 22.56
CA ARG A 51 23.64 25.21 21.56
C ARG A 51 23.16 23.97 20.80
N VAL A 52 24.09 23.19 20.26
CA VAL A 52 23.79 21.96 19.50
C VAL A 52 23.07 20.93 20.37
N SER A 53 23.47 20.77 21.64
CA SER A 53 22.80 19.87 22.59
C SER A 53 21.36 20.27 22.93
N GLN A 54 20.95 21.51 22.68
CA GLN A 54 19.59 22.01 22.89
C GLN A 54 18.75 21.99 21.61
N MET A 55 19.36 21.76 20.44
CA MET A 55 18.63 21.74 19.18
C MET A 55 17.67 20.56 19.10
N THR A 56 16.44 20.85 18.71
CA THR A 56 15.38 19.88 18.45
C THR A 56 15.41 19.41 17.00
N PHE A 57 14.61 18.40 16.68
CA PHE A 57 14.42 17.97 15.28
C PHE A 57 13.91 19.13 14.38
N THR A 58 13.07 20.02 14.92
CA THR A 58 12.56 21.20 14.20
C THR A 58 13.66 22.19 13.84
N ASP A 59 14.67 22.34 14.70
CA ASP A 59 15.81 23.22 14.41
C ASP A 59 16.68 22.65 13.26
N TRP A 60 16.89 21.33 13.26
CA TRP A 60 17.57 20.65 12.15
C TRP A 60 16.77 20.67 10.85
N LEU A 61 15.44 20.56 10.95
CA LEU A 61 14.54 20.69 9.82
C LEU A 61 14.67 22.07 9.16
N SER A 62 14.67 23.14 9.96
CA SER A 62 14.88 24.50 9.45
C SER A 62 16.22 24.64 8.70
N ILE A 63 17.29 23.98 9.15
CA ILE A 63 18.57 23.98 8.43
C ILE A 63 18.44 23.24 7.09
N ALA A 64 17.76 22.09 7.05
CA ALA A 64 17.53 21.35 5.81
C ALA A 64 16.69 22.15 4.81
N GLU A 65 15.65 22.86 5.27
CA GLU A 65 14.80 23.73 4.45
C GLU A 65 15.58 24.92 3.87
N ASP A 66 16.35 25.63 4.69
CA ASP A 66 17.23 26.71 4.21
C ASP A 66 18.26 26.20 3.19
N TRP A 67 18.78 24.99 3.41
CA TRP A 67 19.70 24.35 2.48
C TRP A 67 19.04 24.03 1.15
N ARG A 68 17.81 23.50 1.15
CA ARG A 68 17.01 23.29 -0.07
C ARG A 68 16.70 24.61 -0.77
N GLN A 69 16.34 25.65 -0.02
CA GLN A 69 16.06 26.97 -0.58
C GLN A 69 17.30 27.58 -1.26
N SER A 70 18.49 27.41 -0.67
CA SER A 70 19.74 27.90 -1.25
C SER A 70 20.02 27.28 -2.63
N TYR A 71 19.63 26.02 -2.83
CA TYR A 71 19.75 25.33 -4.11
C TYR A 71 18.78 25.91 -5.18
N GLY A 72 17.56 26.26 -4.78
CA GLY A 72 16.62 26.96 -5.67
C GLY A 72 17.17 28.31 -6.15
N GLN A 73 17.76 29.08 -5.23
CA GLN A 73 18.39 30.37 -5.57
C GLN A 73 19.61 30.18 -6.49
N PHE A 74 20.45 29.19 -6.20
CA PHE A 74 21.64 28.86 -6.98
C PHE A 74 21.29 28.52 -8.44
N THR A 75 20.31 27.63 -8.65
CA THR A 75 19.90 27.23 -10.00
C THR A 75 19.22 28.36 -10.77
N ALA A 76 18.45 29.21 -10.09
CA ALA A 76 17.80 30.38 -10.71
C ALA A 76 18.79 31.49 -11.12
N GLN A 77 19.93 31.60 -10.44
CA GLN A 77 20.97 32.60 -10.70
C GLN A 77 22.09 32.11 -11.62
N PHE A 78 21.96 30.90 -12.18
CA PHE A 78 23.00 30.33 -13.02
C PHE A 78 23.28 31.18 -14.26
N ASP A 79 24.56 31.55 -14.43
CA ASP A 79 25.09 32.23 -15.59
C ASP A 79 26.05 31.27 -16.34
N PRO A 80 25.71 30.83 -17.57
CA PRO A 80 26.55 29.90 -18.32
C PRO A 80 27.94 30.47 -18.67
N SER A 81 28.15 31.79 -18.56
CA SER A 81 29.46 32.41 -18.77
C SER A 81 30.46 32.17 -17.62
N GLN A 82 29.97 31.80 -16.44
CA GLN A 82 30.78 31.56 -15.23
C GLN A 82 31.28 30.11 -15.10
N GLY A 83 30.91 29.24 -16.04
CA GLY A 83 31.18 27.80 -15.98
C GLY A 83 30.16 27.03 -15.11
N PHE A 84 30.01 25.74 -15.37
CA PHE A 84 29.08 24.88 -14.65
C PHE A 84 29.65 24.46 -13.29
N VAL A 85 28.84 24.50 -12.24
CA VAL A 85 29.21 24.11 -10.87
C VAL A 85 28.40 22.89 -10.45
N SER A 86 28.99 21.86 -9.88
CA SER A 86 28.16 20.72 -9.43
C SER A 86 27.19 21.13 -8.32
N VAL A 87 26.01 20.50 -8.30
CA VAL A 87 25.06 20.57 -7.18
C VAL A 87 25.73 20.07 -5.90
N ASP A 88 26.64 19.10 -5.97
CA ASP A 88 27.46 18.66 -4.83
C ASP A 88 28.34 19.78 -4.29
N GLN A 89 29.04 20.51 -5.18
CA GLN A 89 29.87 21.64 -4.82
C GLN A 89 29.03 22.77 -4.21
N HIS A 90 27.86 23.06 -4.79
CA HIS A 90 26.92 24.01 -4.21
C HIS A 90 26.47 23.56 -2.83
N HIS A 91 26.05 22.30 -2.66
CA HIS A 91 25.58 21.78 -1.39
C HIS A 91 26.66 21.89 -0.31
N PHE A 92 27.91 21.56 -0.61
CA PHE A 92 29.03 21.73 0.31
C PHE A 92 29.23 23.20 0.73
N THR A 93 29.27 24.13 -0.23
CA THR A 93 29.45 25.56 0.03
C THR A 93 28.27 26.14 0.82
N ALA A 94 27.05 25.78 0.46
CA ALA A 94 25.83 26.22 1.13
C ALA A 94 25.74 25.69 2.57
N LEU A 95 26.03 24.40 2.79
CA LEU A 95 26.06 23.82 4.13
C LEU A 95 27.07 24.55 5.02
N SER A 96 28.27 24.80 4.49
CA SER A 96 29.31 25.51 5.22
C SER A 96 28.84 26.90 5.65
N LYS A 97 28.20 27.65 4.75
CA LYS A 97 27.63 28.98 5.06
C LYS A 97 26.52 28.89 6.11
N LEU A 98 25.57 27.97 5.96
CA LEU A 98 24.44 27.81 6.87
C LEU A 98 24.90 27.46 8.28
N LEU A 99 25.86 26.54 8.43
CA LEU A 99 26.41 26.19 9.74
C LEU A 99 27.09 27.39 10.41
N GLN A 100 27.78 28.24 9.66
CA GLN A 100 28.36 29.48 10.19
C GLN A 100 27.28 30.47 10.65
N GLU A 101 26.24 30.68 9.84
CA GLU A 101 25.11 31.57 10.18
C GLU A 101 24.35 31.09 11.42
N ARG A 102 24.24 29.76 11.59
CA ARG A 102 23.66 29.12 12.77
C ARG A 102 24.59 29.07 13.99
N LYS A 103 25.82 29.59 13.86
CA LYS A 103 26.86 29.60 14.91
C LYS A 103 27.23 28.19 15.39
N ILE A 104 27.24 27.24 14.45
CA ILE A 104 27.64 25.83 14.63
C ILE A 104 28.67 25.40 13.57
N GLY A 105 29.49 26.35 13.12
CA GLY A 105 30.42 26.19 12.02
C GLY A 105 31.68 25.36 12.34
N ASN A 106 31.98 25.12 13.62
CA ASN A 106 33.13 24.30 14.06
C ASN A 106 32.71 22.87 14.39
N LEU A 107 31.42 22.55 14.31
CA LEU A 107 30.87 21.23 14.57
C LEU A 107 31.42 20.17 13.61
N PHE A 108 31.79 20.56 12.40
CA PHE A 108 32.30 19.66 11.36
C PHE A 108 33.54 20.25 10.68
N THR A 109 34.54 19.40 10.45
CA THR A 109 35.70 19.71 9.58
C THR A 109 35.27 19.82 8.11
N ASP A 110 36.14 20.34 7.24
CA ASP A 110 35.87 20.40 5.80
C ASP A 110 35.56 19.03 5.19
N SER A 111 36.31 17.99 5.58
CA SER A 111 36.06 16.61 5.13
C SER A 111 34.69 16.11 5.59
N GLU A 112 34.33 16.34 6.85
CA GLU A 112 33.02 15.92 7.38
C GLU A 112 31.87 16.71 6.75
N ARG A 113 32.07 17.99 6.43
CA ARG A 113 31.07 18.79 5.70
C ARG A 113 30.87 18.30 4.28
N TRP A 114 31.94 17.88 3.61
CA TRP A 114 31.84 17.26 2.28
C TRP A 114 31.10 15.93 2.36
N ASP A 115 31.47 15.05 3.29
CA ASP A 115 30.77 13.76 3.46
C ASP A 115 29.29 13.95 3.81
N LEU A 116 28.98 14.96 4.62
CA LEU A 116 27.61 15.33 4.98
C LEU A 116 26.85 15.96 3.80
N SER A 117 27.50 16.71 2.91
CA SER A 117 26.85 17.19 1.68
C SER A 117 26.49 16.07 0.73
N LEU A 118 27.16 14.92 0.80
CA LEU A 118 26.78 13.72 0.04
C LEU A 118 25.57 12.98 0.64
N CYS A 119 24.93 13.48 1.71
CA CYS A 119 23.66 12.89 2.19
C CYS A 119 22.54 12.96 1.15
N TRP A 120 22.59 13.94 0.24
CA TRP A 120 21.67 14.07 -0.90
C TRP A 120 21.77 12.92 -1.92
N HIS A 121 22.81 12.08 -1.84
CA HIS A 121 22.96 10.85 -2.63
C HIS A 121 22.16 9.67 -2.05
N ARG A 122 21.61 9.80 -0.83
CA ARG A 122 20.99 8.70 -0.07
C ARG A 122 19.61 9.11 0.45
N LEU A 123 18.76 9.56 -0.47
CA LEU A 123 17.37 9.95 -0.16
C LEU A 123 16.44 8.76 -0.36
N ALA A 124 15.49 8.60 0.56
CA ALA A 124 14.52 7.52 0.47
C ALA A 124 13.53 7.81 -0.69
N PRO A 125 13.19 6.81 -1.53
CA PRO A 125 12.12 6.98 -2.49
C PRO A 125 10.77 7.18 -1.78
N TRP A 126 9.85 7.91 -2.41
CA TRP A 126 8.45 7.85 -2.01
C TRP A 126 7.93 6.40 -2.09
N PRO A 127 6.97 5.98 -1.24
CA PRO A 127 6.53 4.58 -1.16
C PRO A 127 6.06 3.97 -2.48
N ASP A 128 5.54 4.80 -3.38
CA ASP A 128 5.01 4.46 -4.69
C ASP A 128 6.05 4.51 -5.83
N SER A 129 7.17 5.22 -5.63
CA SER A 129 8.12 5.54 -6.70
C SER A 129 8.79 4.32 -7.33
N VAL A 130 9.30 3.38 -6.51
CA VAL A 130 9.99 2.18 -7.02
C VAL A 130 9.02 1.36 -7.88
N ARG A 131 7.83 1.06 -7.35
CA ARG A 131 6.84 0.25 -8.04
C ARG A 131 6.27 0.96 -9.28
N GLY A 132 5.99 2.25 -9.17
CA GLY A 132 5.54 3.07 -10.29
C GLY A 132 6.53 3.04 -11.44
N LEU A 133 7.82 3.26 -11.15
CA LEU A 133 8.88 3.16 -12.14
C LEU A 133 9.01 1.75 -12.72
N GLU A 134 8.95 0.67 -11.92
CA GLU A 134 9.01 -0.71 -12.44
C GLU A 134 7.93 -0.97 -13.50
N LEU A 135 6.73 -0.46 -13.26
CA LEU A 135 5.59 -0.68 -14.14
C LEU A 135 5.66 0.22 -15.38
N LEU A 136 6.09 1.47 -15.23
CA LEU A 136 6.29 2.39 -16.35
C LEU A 136 7.44 1.94 -17.27
N SER A 137 8.54 1.48 -16.69
CA SER A 137 9.72 0.97 -17.42
C SER A 137 9.42 -0.26 -18.28
N ARG A 138 8.29 -0.96 -18.06
CA ARG A 138 7.84 -2.06 -18.94
C ARG A 138 7.29 -1.58 -20.27
N ARG A 139 6.80 -0.34 -20.34
CA ARG A 139 6.10 0.22 -21.50
C ARG A 139 6.80 1.42 -22.10
N PHE A 140 7.52 2.19 -21.29
CA PHE A 140 8.21 3.40 -21.67
C PHE A 140 9.68 3.30 -21.35
N ARG A 141 10.51 4.01 -22.11
CA ARG A 141 11.88 4.32 -21.66
C ARG A 141 11.76 5.36 -20.54
N THR A 142 12.31 5.06 -19.36
CA THR A 142 12.24 5.96 -18.20
C THR A 142 13.63 6.53 -17.92
N CYS A 143 13.72 7.86 -17.87
CA CYS A 143 14.98 8.55 -17.73
C CYS A 143 14.89 9.60 -16.63
N THR A 144 15.94 9.76 -15.83
CA THR A 144 16.04 10.94 -14.98
C THR A 144 16.20 12.19 -15.84
N LEU A 145 15.68 13.33 -15.38
CA LEU A 145 15.98 14.65 -15.90
C LEU A 145 15.96 15.63 -14.72
N SER A 146 17.05 15.60 -13.96
CA SER A 146 17.21 16.34 -12.71
C SER A 146 18.48 17.18 -12.73
N ASN A 147 18.48 18.29 -11.99
CA ASN A 147 19.63 19.19 -11.90
C ASN A 147 20.82 18.60 -11.14
N GLY A 148 20.60 17.55 -10.34
CA GLY A 148 21.68 16.85 -9.63
C GLY A 148 22.67 16.21 -10.60
N ASN A 149 23.94 16.18 -10.23
CA ASN A 149 25.03 15.64 -11.03
C ASN A 149 24.88 14.14 -11.33
N VAL A 150 25.61 13.65 -12.32
CA VAL A 150 25.50 12.25 -12.77
C VAL A 150 25.76 11.25 -11.64
N SER A 151 26.84 11.45 -10.87
CA SER A 151 27.18 10.59 -9.72
C SER A 151 26.08 10.56 -8.66
N LEU A 152 25.50 11.72 -8.36
CA LEU A 152 24.39 11.84 -7.42
C LEU A 152 23.20 11.00 -7.88
N LEU A 153 22.77 11.17 -9.13
CA LEU A 153 21.62 10.44 -9.66
C LEU A 153 21.88 8.93 -9.74
N GLU A 154 23.11 8.51 -10.04
CA GLU A 154 23.51 7.10 -9.98
C GLU A 154 23.41 6.53 -8.55
N ASP A 155 23.89 7.28 -7.55
CA ASP A 155 23.85 6.83 -6.17
C ASP A 155 22.42 6.77 -5.64
N LEU A 156 21.57 7.75 -5.96
CA LEU A 156 20.13 7.69 -5.65
C LEU A 156 19.46 6.49 -6.30
N ARG A 157 19.80 6.18 -7.55
CA ARG A 157 19.29 5.01 -8.26
C ARG A 157 19.69 3.73 -7.53
N ARG A 158 20.95 3.59 -7.11
CA ARG A 158 21.46 2.42 -6.39
C ARG A 158 20.84 2.31 -4.99
N PHE A 159 20.84 3.40 -4.23
CA PHE A 159 20.33 3.45 -2.87
C PHE A 159 18.82 3.16 -2.81
N GLY A 160 18.04 3.82 -3.66
CA GLY A 160 16.59 3.67 -3.72
C GLY A 160 16.11 2.47 -4.54
N SER A 161 17.02 1.69 -5.14
CA SER A 161 16.69 0.62 -6.10
C SER A 161 15.75 1.09 -7.22
N LEU A 162 15.98 2.31 -7.73
CA LEU A 162 15.09 2.95 -8.70
C LEU A 162 15.29 2.31 -10.09
N PRO A 163 14.25 1.70 -10.69
CA PRO A 163 14.38 0.93 -11.93
C PRO A 163 14.29 1.83 -13.18
N PHE A 164 14.99 2.97 -13.16
CA PHE A 164 15.18 3.80 -14.35
C PHE A 164 15.95 3.01 -15.42
N THR A 165 15.53 3.14 -16.67
CA THR A 165 16.24 2.54 -17.81
C THR A 165 17.50 3.35 -18.13
N ASP A 166 17.42 4.68 -17.99
CA ASP A 166 18.47 5.62 -18.37
C ASP A 166 18.65 6.72 -17.31
N ILE A 167 19.83 7.33 -17.29
CA ILE A 167 20.13 8.51 -16.47
C ILE A 167 20.53 9.66 -17.40
N ALA A 168 19.85 10.79 -17.25
CA ALA A 168 20.31 12.08 -17.75
C ALA A 168 20.30 13.10 -16.60
N SER A 169 21.39 13.86 -16.52
CA SER A 169 21.57 14.97 -15.59
C SER A 169 21.52 16.28 -16.36
N ALA A 170 21.09 17.36 -15.71
CA ALA A 170 21.24 18.69 -16.28
C ALA A 170 22.73 19.07 -16.50
N GLU A 171 23.64 18.45 -15.73
CA GLU A 171 25.10 18.52 -15.95
C GLU A 171 25.52 18.07 -17.35
N ASP A 172 24.88 17.05 -17.91
CA ASP A 172 25.16 16.57 -19.28
C ASP A 172 24.95 17.67 -20.34
N PHE A 173 24.17 18.70 -19.99
CA PHE A 173 23.80 19.79 -20.86
C PHE A 173 24.43 21.12 -20.43
N GLY A 174 25.23 21.15 -19.36
CA GLY A 174 25.88 22.37 -18.87
C GLY A 174 24.92 23.48 -18.45
N ALA A 175 23.71 23.13 -18.00
CA ALA A 175 22.68 24.07 -17.55
C ALA A 175 21.81 23.44 -16.46
N TYR A 176 20.97 24.23 -15.79
CA TYR A 176 19.92 23.71 -14.88
C TYR A 176 18.54 24.00 -15.44
N LYS A 177 17.57 23.12 -15.14
CA LYS A 177 16.15 23.44 -15.27
C LYS A 177 15.85 24.71 -14.45
N PRO A 178 15.01 25.62 -14.97
CA PRO A 178 14.13 25.48 -16.14
C PRO A 178 14.74 25.86 -17.51
N SER A 179 16.07 25.85 -17.68
CA SER A 179 16.69 26.19 -18.97
C SER A 179 16.19 25.31 -20.14
N PRO A 180 15.77 25.90 -21.28
CA PRO A 180 15.40 25.17 -22.49
C PRO A 180 16.45 24.16 -22.98
N GLN A 181 17.73 24.45 -22.70
CA GLN A 181 18.86 23.60 -23.08
C GLN A 181 18.77 22.20 -22.47
N VAL A 182 18.27 22.09 -21.23
CA VAL A 182 18.13 20.81 -20.52
C VAL A 182 17.10 19.92 -21.20
N TYR A 183 15.91 20.46 -21.50
CA TYR A 183 14.83 19.69 -22.13
C TYR A 183 15.15 19.33 -23.58
N ARG A 184 15.65 20.28 -24.38
CA ARG A 184 16.05 20.01 -25.78
C ARG A 184 17.21 19.04 -25.85
N GLY A 185 18.20 19.18 -24.98
CA GLY A 185 19.33 18.27 -24.88
C GLY A 185 18.89 16.85 -24.50
N ALA A 186 17.96 16.72 -23.56
CA ALA A 186 17.41 15.43 -23.15
C ALA A 186 16.64 14.73 -24.29
N ALA A 187 15.81 15.46 -25.03
CA ALA A 187 15.10 14.92 -26.20
C ALA A 187 16.09 14.50 -27.31
N ALA A 188 17.07 15.37 -27.61
CA ALA A 188 18.10 15.11 -28.62
C ALA A 188 18.98 13.89 -28.28
N ARG A 189 19.27 13.65 -26.99
CA ARG A 189 20.03 12.47 -26.53
C ARG A 189 19.41 11.15 -26.98
N PHE A 190 18.09 11.10 -27.17
CA PHE A 190 17.38 9.91 -27.60
C PHE A 190 16.93 9.96 -29.07
N ASP A 191 17.28 11.01 -29.81
CA ASP A 191 16.80 11.25 -31.18
C ASP A 191 15.25 11.25 -31.26
N VAL A 192 14.62 11.89 -30.28
CA VAL A 192 13.16 11.97 -30.16
C VAL A 192 12.72 13.43 -30.25
N ASP A 193 11.69 13.69 -31.06
CA ASP A 193 11.04 15.00 -31.09
C ASP A 193 10.42 15.32 -29.72
N PRO A 194 10.57 16.54 -29.17
CA PRO A 194 10.01 16.91 -27.88
C PRO A 194 8.53 16.56 -27.68
N SER A 195 7.70 16.55 -28.73
CA SER A 195 6.28 16.18 -28.66
C SER A 195 6.03 14.72 -28.23
N HIS A 196 7.05 13.87 -28.35
CA HIS A 196 7.06 12.47 -27.93
C HIS A 196 7.79 12.25 -26.59
N CYS A 197 8.17 13.33 -25.91
CA CYS A 197 8.71 13.28 -24.56
C CYS A 197 7.64 13.71 -23.56
N ALA A 198 7.63 13.13 -22.37
CA ALA A 198 6.86 13.66 -21.25
C ALA A 198 7.76 13.91 -20.04
N LEU A 199 7.56 15.03 -19.36
CA LEU A 199 8.17 15.29 -18.06
C LEU A 199 7.17 14.96 -16.95
N VAL A 200 7.62 14.13 -16.00
CA VAL A 200 6.94 13.82 -14.74
C VAL A 200 7.62 14.60 -13.63
N ALA A 201 6.89 15.49 -12.95
CA ALA A 201 7.44 16.32 -11.87
C ALA A 201 6.37 16.72 -10.84
N ALA A 202 6.82 16.93 -9.60
CA ALA A 202 6.04 17.58 -8.54
C ALA A 202 6.19 19.10 -8.54
N HIS A 203 7.03 19.65 -9.42
CA HIS A 203 7.36 21.07 -9.53
C HIS A 203 6.74 21.69 -10.79
N LEU A 204 5.83 22.64 -10.63
CA LEU A 204 5.04 23.27 -11.68
C LEU A 204 5.88 24.13 -12.63
N SER A 205 6.89 24.84 -12.13
CA SER A 205 7.85 25.60 -12.93
C SER A 205 8.61 24.73 -13.94
N ASP A 206 9.03 23.53 -13.52
CA ASP A 206 9.68 22.56 -14.39
C ASP A 206 8.75 22.07 -15.51
N LEU A 207 7.48 21.77 -15.17
CA LEU A 207 6.47 21.36 -16.16
C LEU A 207 6.17 22.49 -17.14
N LYS A 208 6.02 23.73 -16.66
CA LYS A 208 5.77 24.90 -17.52
C LYS A 208 6.90 25.11 -18.52
N ALA A 209 8.15 24.97 -18.07
CA ALA A 209 9.32 25.10 -18.93
C ALA A 209 9.42 23.95 -19.95
N ALA A 210 9.14 22.71 -19.54
CA ALA A 210 9.09 21.55 -20.43
C ALA A 210 8.00 21.70 -21.49
N LYS A 211 6.79 22.14 -21.11
CA LYS A 211 5.67 22.40 -22.02
C LYS A 211 6.04 23.42 -23.09
N ALA A 212 6.76 24.48 -22.71
CA ALA A 212 7.26 25.49 -23.64
C ALA A 212 8.29 24.95 -24.65
N GLN A 213 8.90 23.79 -24.38
CA GLN A 213 9.79 23.08 -25.32
C GLN A 213 9.08 21.98 -26.11
N GLY A 214 7.75 21.82 -25.96
CA GLY A 214 6.95 20.84 -26.67
C GLY A 214 6.76 19.52 -25.94
N PHE A 215 7.27 19.37 -24.72
CA PHE A 215 7.05 18.16 -23.93
C PHE A 215 5.59 18.06 -23.51
N GLN A 216 5.12 16.82 -23.35
CA GLN A 216 3.98 16.53 -22.52
C GLN A 216 4.34 16.66 -21.05
N THR A 217 3.36 16.88 -20.20
CA THR A 217 3.60 17.24 -18.79
C THR A 217 2.66 16.48 -17.87
N ILE A 218 3.26 15.86 -16.85
CA ILE A 218 2.57 15.01 -15.91
C ILE A 218 2.92 15.52 -14.51
N TYR A 219 1.95 16.16 -13.87
CA TYR A 219 2.10 16.60 -12.49
C TYR A 219 1.86 15.42 -11.56
N VAL A 220 2.77 15.20 -10.62
CA VAL A 220 2.61 14.24 -9.53
C VAL A 220 2.64 15.01 -8.23
N ALA A 221 1.49 15.09 -7.58
CA ALA A 221 1.37 15.78 -6.32
C ALA A 221 2.16 15.06 -5.22
N ARG A 222 2.94 15.82 -4.45
CA ARG A 222 3.74 15.34 -3.33
C ARG A 222 3.49 16.22 -2.12
N SER A 223 3.31 15.60 -0.96
CA SER A 223 2.91 16.33 0.25
C SER A 223 3.97 17.37 0.61
N LYS A 224 3.55 18.64 0.69
CA LYS A 224 4.40 19.79 1.04
C LYS A 224 5.58 20.08 0.10
N GLU A 225 5.63 19.48 -1.10
CA GLU A 225 6.72 19.77 -2.06
C GLU A 225 6.38 21.00 -2.93
N GLU A 226 5.18 21.07 -3.48
CA GLU A 226 4.78 22.20 -4.35
C GLU A 226 4.42 23.44 -3.53
N THR A 227 4.92 24.60 -3.99
CA THR A 227 4.69 25.92 -3.39
C THR A 227 3.94 26.88 -4.32
N GLU A 228 3.87 26.57 -5.61
CA GLU A 228 3.13 27.35 -6.61
C GLU A 228 1.61 27.08 -6.58
N ASP A 229 0.83 28.00 -7.13
CA ASP A 229 -0.64 27.91 -7.15
C ASP A 229 -1.13 26.89 -8.20
N ILE A 230 -1.58 25.73 -7.71
CA ILE A 230 -2.15 24.65 -8.52
C ILE A 230 -3.41 25.10 -9.30
N ALA A 231 -4.26 25.94 -8.72
CA ALA A 231 -5.48 26.39 -9.38
C ALA A 231 -5.15 27.30 -10.57
N GLN A 232 -4.18 28.20 -10.38
CA GLN A 232 -3.63 29.01 -11.48
C GLN A 232 -3.02 28.13 -12.57
N ALA A 233 -2.20 27.14 -12.21
CA ALA A 233 -1.59 26.22 -13.17
C ALA A 233 -2.62 25.44 -14.00
N LYS A 234 -3.71 24.97 -13.37
CA LYS A 234 -4.84 24.33 -14.06
C LYS A 234 -5.51 25.29 -15.04
N GLN A 235 -5.66 26.55 -14.69
CA GLN A 235 -6.24 27.58 -15.56
C GLN A 235 -5.32 27.89 -16.76
N GLU A 236 -4.01 27.96 -16.54
CA GLU A 236 -3.03 28.19 -17.61
C GLU A 236 -2.88 26.99 -18.56
N GLY A 237 -3.27 25.79 -18.14
CA GLY A 237 -3.44 24.63 -19.02
C GLY A 237 -2.13 24.03 -19.55
N TYR A 238 -0.99 24.30 -18.91
CA TYR A 238 0.30 23.77 -19.33
C TYR A 238 0.62 22.37 -18.77
N VAL A 239 -0.24 21.81 -17.91
CA VAL A 239 -0.14 20.44 -17.38
C VAL A 239 -1.14 19.53 -18.10
N ASP A 240 -0.64 18.51 -18.80
CA ASP A 240 -1.47 17.60 -19.62
C ASP A 240 -2.19 16.54 -18.78
N LEU A 241 -1.51 16.02 -17.74
CA LEU A 241 -2.04 15.01 -16.83
C LEU A 241 -1.77 15.39 -15.37
N TRP A 242 -2.82 15.42 -14.57
CA TRP A 242 -2.74 15.67 -13.13
C TRP A 242 -2.87 14.34 -12.38
N ILE A 243 -1.80 13.94 -11.72
CA ILE A 243 -1.80 12.87 -10.73
C ILE A 243 -1.88 13.57 -9.38
N GLU A 244 -3.10 13.78 -8.93
CA GLU A 244 -3.33 14.37 -7.62
C GLU A 244 -2.86 13.40 -6.53
N LEU A 245 -2.50 13.94 -5.37
CA LEU A 245 -2.43 13.12 -4.18
C LEU A 245 -3.85 12.65 -4.06
N ASN A 246 -4.09 11.35 -4.17
CA ASN A 246 -5.22 10.84 -3.44
C ASN A 246 -4.89 11.16 -1.98
N THR A 247 -5.35 12.32 -1.54
CA THR A 247 -5.89 12.47 -0.21
C THR A 247 -7.12 11.56 -0.12
N GLY A 248 -6.99 10.27 -0.42
CA GLY A 248 -7.76 9.22 0.24
C GLY A 248 -7.53 9.26 1.76
N ILE A 249 -6.67 10.16 2.25
CA ILE A 249 -6.78 10.79 3.56
C ILE A 249 -7.19 12.27 3.45
N GLN A 250 -8.36 12.58 2.88
CA GLN A 250 -9.33 13.27 3.72
C GLN A 250 -9.56 12.29 4.85
N GLU A 251 -9.32 12.69 6.09
CA GLU A 251 -9.82 11.93 7.24
C GLU A 251 -11.37 11.94 7.17
N HIS A 252 -11.94 11.24 6.20
CA HIS A 252 -13.25 10.68 6.35
C HIS A 252 -13.15 9.74 7.53
N GLU A 253 -14.09 9.86 8.46
CA GLU A 253 -14.20 9.05 9.67
C GLU A 253 -14.06 7.53 9.40
N VAL A 254 -14.36 7.11 8.16
CA VAL A 254 -14.23 5.75 7.63
C VAL A 254 -12.80 5.22 7.60
N TYR A 255 -11.79 6.08 7.34
CA TYR A 255 -10.36 5.70 7.23
C TYR A 255 -9.58 5.89 8.53
N ARG A 256 -10.15 6.58 9.53
CA ARG A 256 -9.56 6.62 10.88
C ARG A 256 -9.76 5.26 11.55
N HIS A 257 -8.70 4.46 11.53
CA HIS A 257 -8.72 3.11 12.09
C HIS A 257 -8.24 3.09 13.55
N ALA A 258 -7.26 3.93 13.92
CA ALA A 258 -6.76 4.02 15.28
C ALA A 258 -7.57 5.02 16.14
N ASP A 259 -7.64 4.70 17.43
CA ASP A 259 -8.10 5.62 18.47
C ASP A 259 -7.01 6.65 18.80
N ALA A 260 -7.32 7.62 19.67
CA ALA A 260 -6.40 8.72 20.01
C ALA A 260 -5.07 8.26 20.67
N ASP A 261 -5.05 7.07 21.27
CA ASP A 261 -3.85 6.45 21.85
C ASP A 261 -2.97 5.72 20.81
N GLY A 262 -3.43 5.67 19.55
CA GLY A 262 -2.75 5.07 18.43
C GLY A 262 -3.05 3.59 18.20
N HIS A 263 -3.92 2.98 19.01
CA HIS A 263 -4.33 1.59 18.84
C HIS A 263 -5.54 1.44 17.92
N PHE A 264 -5.49 0.45 17.04
CA PHE A 264 -6.66 0.00 16.28
C PHE A 264 -7.53 -0.94 17.13
N ARG A 265 -8.79 -0.55 17.36
CA ARG A 265 -9.80 -1.38 18.03
C ARG A 265 -10.94 -1.71 17.07
N ARG A 266 -11.03 -2.99 16.67
CA ARG A 266 -12.08 -3.47 15.75
C ARG A 266 -13.44 -3.44 16.45
N LYS A 267 -14.39 -2.66 15.92
CA LYS A 267 -15.79 -2.70 16.35
C LYS A 267 -16.44 -4.04 15.96
N ALA A 268 -17.29 -4.56 16.85
CA ALA A 268 -17.99 -5.83 16.63
C ALA A 268 -19.08 -5.72 15.55
N SER A 269 -19.36 -6.83 14.87
CA SER A 269 -20.45 -6.99 13.91
C SER A 269 -21.82 -6.90 14.61
N VAL A 270 -22.78 -6.23 13.98
CA VAL A 270 -24.10 -5.89 14.59
C VAL A 270 -25.22 -6.84 14.17
N PHE A 271 -25.23 -7.32 12.92
CA PHE A 271 -26.23 -8.27 12.46
C PHE A 271 -25.76 -9.69 12.77
N ARG A 272 -26.50 -10.36 13.67
CA ARG A 272 -26.09 -11.63 14.30
C ARG A 272 -27.19 -12.70 14.28
N SER A 273 -28.17 -12.57 13.38
CA SER A 273 -29.18 -13.62 13.17
C SER A 273 -28.56 -14.81 12.42
N SER A 274 -29.24 -15.95 12.44
CA SER A 274 -28.73 -17.19 11.86
C SER A 274 -29.71 -17.81 10.88
N VAL A 275 -29.18 -18.35 9.79
CA VAL A 275 -29.91 -19.31 8.96
C VAL A 275 -30.03 -20.62 9.74
N SER A 276 -31.15 -21.34 9.57
CA SER A 276 -31.37 -22.65 10.18
C SER A 276 -31.99 -23.64 9.20
N SER A 277 -31.66 -24.92 9.36
CA SER A 277 -32.28 -26.05 8.67
C SER A 277 -33.73 -26.31 9.08
N ASP A 278 -34.19 -25.76 10.22
CA ASP A 278 -35.60 -25.81 10.62
C ASP A 278 -36.46 -24.96 9.64
N PRO A 279 -37.41 -25.56 8.90
CA PRO A 279 -38.29 -24.84 8.00
C PRO A 279 -39.15 -23.76 8.68
N ALA A 280 -39.37 -23.88 10.00
CA ALA A 280 -40.14 -22.92 10.80
C ALA A 280 -39.29 -21.77 11.38
N ALA A 281 -37.96 -21.79 11.17
CA ALA A 281 -37.08 -20.75 11.66
C ALA A 281 -37.38 -19.38 11.04
N GLU A 282 -36.80 -18.33 11.63
CA GLU A 282 -36.92 -16.98 11.08
C GLU A 282 -36.30 -16.88 9.67
N PHE A 283 -35.16 -17.54 9.49
CA PHE A 283 -34.37 -17.61 8.27
C PHE A 283 -34.10 -19.09 7.92
N PRO A 284 -35.07 -19.83 7.36
CA PRO A 284 -34.88 -21.22 6.98
C PRO A 284 -33.94 -21.35 5.76
N ALA A 285 -33.09 -22.36 5.75
CA ALA A 285 -32.17 -22.66 4.67
C ALA A 285 -32.93 -23.14 3.42
N GLU A 286 -33.03 -22.25 2.44
CA GLU A 286 -33.76 -22.44 1.19
C GLU A 286 -32.86 -22.09 -0.01
N LYS A 287 -32.98 -22.88 -1.08
CA LYS A 287 -32.34 -22.59 -2.37
C LYS A 287 -32.86 -21.25 -2.91
N ASP A 288 -31.96 -20.47 -3.50
CA ASP A 288 -32.27 -19.21 -4.17
C ASP A 288 -32.86 -18.13 -3.26
N ARG A 289 -32.74 -18.23 -1.92
CA ARG A 289 -33.18 -17.20 -0.97
C ARG A 289 -32.08 -16.21 -0.57
N TYR A 290 -30.86 -16.69 -0.43
CA TYR A 290 -29.78 -15.91 0.19
C TYR A 290 -28.78 -15.36 -0.83
N VAL A 291 -28.23 -14.18 -0.54
CA VAL A 291 -27.12 -13.56 -1.28
C VAL A 291 -25.96 -13.31 -0.33
N LEU A 292 -24.75 -13.67 -0.77
CA LEU A 292 -23.51 -13.35 -0.10
C LEU A 292 -22.82 -12.19 -0.84
N TYR A 293 -22.79 -11.01 -0.21
CA TYR A 293 -22.02 -9.86 -0.71
C TYR A 293 -20.61 -9.88 -0.12
N LEU A 294 -19.59 -9.76 -0.96
CA LEU A 294 -18.19 -9.70 -0.54
C LEU A 294 -17.30 -8.93 -1.52
N GLY A 295 -16.05 -8.70 -1.15
CA GLY A 295 -14.97 -8.24 -2.01
C GLY A 295 -13.77 -9.19 -1.89
N TYR A 296 -13.13 -9.52 -3.00
CA TYR A 296 -12.05 -10.53 -3.06
C TYR A 296 -10.80 -10.14 -2.26
N GLY A 297 -10.58 -8.84 -2.00
CA GLY A 297 -9.47 -8.36 -1.16
C GLY A 297 -9.61 -8.73 0.33
N CYS A 298 -10.83 -8.85 0.86
CA CYS A 298 -11.09 -8.97 2.29
C CYS A 298 -10.88 -10.40 2.83
N PRO A 299 -10.01 -10.63 3.85
CA PRO A 299 -9.80 -11.97 4.41
C PRO A 299 -11.02 -12.53 5.14
N TRP A 300 -11.82 -11.68 5.80
CA TRP A 300 -13.04 -12.11 6.50
C TRP A 300 -14.08 -12.66 5.52
N ALA A 301 -14.28 -11.95 4.42
CA ALA A 301 -15.22 -12.36 3.39
C ALA A 301 -14.70 -13.57 2.60
N HIS A 302 -13.39 -13.66 2.42
CA HIS A 302 -12.74 -14.82 1.80
C HIS A 302 -13.03 -16.13 2.55
N ARG A 303 -13.15 -16.13 3.88
CA ARG A 303 -13.56 -17.32 4.65
C ARG A 303 -14.90 -17.87 4.18
N THR A 304 -15.88 -16.98 4.04
CA THR A 304 -17.24 -17.35 3.60
C THR A 304 -17.24 -17.87 2.17
N ASN A 305 -16.39 -17.32 1.30
CA ASN A 305 -16.26 -17.78 -0.09
C ASN A 305 -15.57 -19.15 -0.17
N ILE A 306 -14.50 -19.38 0.59
CA ILE A 306 -13.84 -20.69 0.70
C ILE A 306 -14.86 -21.75 1.14
N VAL A 307 -15.62 -21.48 2.20
CA VAL A 307 -16.61 -22.45 2.71
C VAL A 307 -17.75 -22.67 1.72
N ARG A 308 -18.28 -21.61 1.10
CA ARG A 308 -19.28 -21.70 0.02
C ARG A 308 -18.81 -22.65 -1.09
N SER A 309 -17.55 -22.50 -1.53
CA SER A 309 -16.95 -23.37 -2.55
C SER A 309 -16.64 -24.78 -2.07
N LEU A 310 -16.19 -24.97 -0.82
CA LEU A 310 -15.88 -26.29 -0.25
C LEU A 310 -17.14 -27.12 0.05
N LYS A 311 -18.26 -26.48 0.35
CA LYS A 311 -19.55 -27.11 0.64
C LYS A 311 -20.43 -27.31 -0.59
N GLY A 312 -20.13 -26.64 -1.69
CA GLY A 312 -20.95 -26.76 -2.89
C GLY A 312 -22.19 -25.90 -2.91
N LEU A 313 -22.14 -24.76 -2.22
CA LEU A 313 -23.28 -23.87 -2.05
C LEU A 313 -23.43 -22.89 -3.21
N GLU A 314 -22.69 -23.04 -4.31
CA GLU A 314 -22.65 -22.06 -5.38
C GLU A 314 -24.00 -21.86 -6.07
N GLU A 315 -24.74 -22.96 -6.24
CA GLU A 315 -26.09 -23.01 -6.84
C GLU A 315 -27.22 -22.75 -5.82
N ILE A 316 -26.89 -22.52 -4.55
CA ILE A 316 -27.86 -22.32 -3.46
C ILE A 316 -27.81 -20.87 -2.96
N ILE A 317 -26.60 -20.33 -2.81
CA ILE A 317 -26.33 -19.00 -2.30
C ILE A 317 -25.70 -18.18 -3.41
N GLN A 318 -26.43 -17.18 -3.88
CA GLN A 318 -25.95 -16.25 -4.90
C GLN A 318 -24.75 -15.48 -4.36
N LEU A 319 -23.72 -15.28 -5.19
CA LEU A 319 -22.57 -14.45 -4.87
C LEU A 319 -22.67 -13.11 -5.60
N VAL A 320 -22.51 -12.01 -4.88
CA VAL A 320 -22.37 -10.68 -5.49
C VAL A 320 -21.07 -10.05 -4.99
N VAL A 321 -20.26 -9.58 -5.93
CA VAL A 321 -18.93 -9.06 -5.65
C VAL A 321 -18.94 -7.53 -5.73
N LEU A 322 -18.32 -6.89 -4.75
CA LEU A 322 -18.10 -5.45 -4.65
C LEU A 322 -16.75 -5.09 -5.26
N ASP A 323 -16.57 -3.82 -5.62
CA ASP A 323 -15.27 -3.32 -6.06
C ASP A 323 -14.25 -3.61 -4.95
N PRO A 324 -13.07 -4.13 -5.33
CA PRO A 324 -12.03 -4.38 -4.35
C PRO A 324 -11.50 -3.11 -3.67
N GLU A 325 -11.61 -1.94 -4.30
CA GLU A 325 -11.24 -0.63 -3.75
C GLU A 325 -12.35 -0.05 -2.87
N LEU A 326 -11.97 0.79 -1.89
CA LEU A 326 -12.92 1.53 -1.06
C LEU A 326 -13.15 2.93 -1.66
N GLY A 327 -14.41 3.26 -1.91
CA GLY A 327 -14.81 4.62 -2.27
C GLY A 327 -14.98 5.52 -1.03
N PRO A 328 -15.32 6.81 -1.21
CA PRO A 328 -15.55 7.74 -0.11
C PRO A 328 -16.62 7.28 0.89
N ASP A 329 -17.62 6.54 0.41
CA ASP A 329 -18.72 5.98 1.19
C ASP A 329 -18.52 4.49 1.59
N GLY A 330 -17.31 3.96 1.38
CA GLY A 330 -16.97 2.55 1.61
C GLY A 330 -17.14 1.66 0.37
N TRP A 331 -17.56 0.41 0.57
CA TRP A 331 -17.69 -0.58 -0.51
C TRP A 331 -18.75 -0.18 -1.55
N PHE A 332 -18.41 -0.31 -2.83
CA PHE A 332 -19.27 0.08 -3.95
C PHE A 332 -19.29 -0.96 -5.07
N PHE A 333 -20.19 -0.78 -6.03
CA PHE A 333 -20.33 -1.59 -7.25
C PHE A 333 -19.76 -0.83 -8.44
N SER A 334 -18.98 -1.50 -9.29
CA SER A 334 -18.25 -0.81 -10.37
C SER A 334 -18.22 -1.52 -11.72
N GLY A 335 -18.61 -2.79 -11.81
CA GLY A 335 -18.47 -3.59 -13.03
C GLY A 335 -17.05 -4.06 -13.32
N ARG A 336 -16.05 -3.72 -12.48
CA ARG A 336 -14.63 -4.05 -12.68
C ARG A 336 -14.20 -5.16 -11.73
N TRP A 337 -13.17 -5.92 -12.09
CA TRP A 337 -12.55 -6.93 -11.21
C TRP A 337 -13.52 -7.99 -10.67
N GLY A 338 -14.54 -8.31 -11.45
CA GLY A 338 -15.62 -9.22 -11.05
C GLY A 338 -16.73 -8.56 -10.22
N SER A 339 -16.59 -7.28 -9.86
CA SER A 339 -17.67 -6.52 -9.24
C SER A 339 -18.87 -6.41 -10.19
N ALA A 340 -20.09 -6.51 -9.65
CA ALA A 340 -21.28 -6.15 -10.41
C ALA A 340 -21.28 -4.64 -10.73
N GLU A 341 -21.92 -4.22 -11.82
CA GLU A 341 -22.10 -2.77 -12.11
C GLU A 341 -22.97 -2.07 -11.07
N LYS A 342 -23.93 -2.81 -10.52
CA LYS A 342 -24.85 -2.41 -9.45
C LYS A 342 -25.34 -3.66 -8.73
N ASP A 343 -25.84 -3.48 -7.53
CA ASP A 343 -26.55 -4.54 -6.82
C ASP A 343 -27.68 -5.11 -7.71
N PRO A 344 -27.72 -6.44 -7.94
CA PRO A 344 -28.73 -7.06 -8.79
C PRO A 344 -30.14 -7.06 -8.20
N LEU A 345 -30.30 -6.82 -6.89
CA LEU A 345 -31.63 -6.86 -6.25
C LEU A 345 -32.36 -5.52 -6.33
N TYR A 346 -31.65 -4.42 -6.10
CA TYR A 346 -32.25 -3.10 -5.93
C TYR A 346 -31.60 -2.03 -6.80
N GLY A 347 -30.55 -2.37 -7.56
CA GLY A 347 -29.83 -1.41 -8.41
C GLY A 347 -28.97 -0.41 -7.62
N PHE A 348 -28.67 -0.72 -6.36
CA PHE A 348 -27.79 0.09 -5.52
C PHE A 348 -26.37 0.15 -6.07
N THR A 349 -25.71 1.29 -5.91
CA THR A 349 -24.33 1.52 -6.32
C THR A 349 -23.35 1.40 -5.15
N GLN A 350 -23.85 1.35 -3.92
CA GLN A 350 -23.04 1.29 -2.71
C GLN A 350 -23.57 0.27 -1.69
N LEU A 351 -22.68 -0.41 -0.97
CA LEU A 351 -23.05 -1.40 0.05
C LEU A 351 -23.84 -0.77 1.21
N ARG A 352 -23.54 0.48 1.59
CA ARG A 352 -24.25 1.17 2.68
C ARG A 352 -25.77 1.24 2.46
N GLN A 353 -26.21 1.23 1.21
CA GLN A 353 -27.64 1.24 0.88
C GLN A 353 -28.34 -0.05 1.32
N LEU A 354 -27.65 -1.21 1.31
CA LEU A 354 -28.19 -2.46 1.89
C LEU A 354 -28.29 -2.36 3.42
N TYR A 355 -27.31 -1.76 4.08
CA TYR A 355 -27.34 -1.53 5.52
C TYR A 355 -28.51 -0.63 5.94
N PHE A 356 -28.71 0.49 5.25
CA PHE A 356 -29.85 1.38 5.51
C PHE A 356 -31.19 0.75 5.14
N LYS A 357 -31.21 -0.13 4.14
CA LYS A 357 -32.42 -0.90 3.81
C LYS A 357 -32.78 -1.88 4.93
N ALA A 358 -31.80 -2.54 5.55
CA ALA A 358 -32.02 -3.46 6.67
C ALA A 358 -32.34 -2.71 7.98
N ASN A 359 -31.68 -1.57 8.22
CA ASN A 359 -31.89 -0.70 9.36
C ASN A 359 -31.64 0.77 8.97
N PRO A 360 -32.69 1.60 8.79
CA PRO A 360 -32.55 3.00 8.42
C PRO A 360 -31.76 3.86 9.42
N ALA A 361 -31.66 3.42 10.68
CA ALA A 361 -30.92 4.11 11.74
C ALA A 361 -29.54 3.44 12.03
N TYR A 362 -28.95 2.77 11.04
CA TYR A 362 -27.66 2.11 11.22
C TYR A 362 -26.50 3.11 11.29
N GLU A 363 -25.74 3.09 12.39
CA GLU A 363 -24.60 4.00 12.66
C GLU A 363 -23.24 3.27 12.66
N GLY A 364 -23.21 1.98 12.32
CA GLY A 364 -22.00 1.16 12.34
C GLY A 364 -21.18 1.24 11.05
N ARG A 365 -20.13 0.40 10.97
CA ARG A 365 -19.34 0.24 9.75
C ARG A 365 -20.05 -0.70 8.77
N TYR A 366 -20.09 -0.33 7.50
CA TYR A 366 -20.63 -1.16 6.42
C TYR A 366 -19.61 -2.25 6.03
N THR A 367 -19.52 -3.32 6.81
CA THR A 367 -18.52 -4.37 6.63
C THR A 367 -18.95 -5.42 5.60
N ILE A 368 -17.96 -6.17 5.11
CA ILE A 368 -18.17 -7.44 4.39
C ILE A 368 -17.51 -8.57 5.17
N PRO A 369 -18.01 -9.81 5.08
CA PRO A 369 -19.13 -10.28 4.25
C PRO A 369 -20.51 -9.83 4.76
N VAL A 370 -21.51 -9.84 3.88
CA VAL A 370 -22.94 -9.66 4.24
C VAL A 370 -23.73 -10.85 3.71
N LEU A 371 -24.40 -11.59 4.60
CA LEU A 371 -25.40 -12.59 4.24
C LEU A 371 -26.79 -11.93 4.26
N TRP A 372 -27.40 -11.81 3.08
CA TRP A 372 -28.66 -11.11 2.84
C TRP A 372 -29.80 -12.08 2.56
N ASP A 373 -30.98 -11.81 3.11
CA ASP A 373 -32.22 -12.55 2.81
C ASP A 373 -33.07 -11.78 1.79
N LYS A 374 -33.27 -12.36 0.60
CA LYS A 374 -34.11 -11.76 -0.45
C LYS A 374 -35.59 -11.67 -0.08
N LYS A 375 -36.13 -12.64 0.69
CA LYS A 375 -37.56 -12.69 1.05
C LYS A 375 -37.90 -11.59 2.06
N LYS A 376 -37.06 -11.42 3.08
CA LYS A 376 -37.26 -10.39 4.11
C LYS A 376 -36.65 -9.04 3.75
N GLY A 377 -35.74 -8.99 2.79
CA GLY A 377 -35.07 -7.76 2.39
C GLY A 377 -34.23 -7.17 3.52
N THR A 378 -33.50 -8.01 4.26
CA THR A 378 -32.67 -7.61 5.42
C THR A 378 -31.35 -8.38 5.46
N ILE A 379 -30.40 -7.88 6.25
CA ILE A 379 -29.14 -8.56 6.57
C ILE A 379 -29.44 -9.62 7.64
N VAL A 380 -29.11 -10.88 7.34
CA VAL A 380 -29.15 -11.97 8.33
C VAL A 380 -27.95 -11.86 9.25
N ASN A 381 -26.74 -11.80 8.67
CA ASN A 381 -25.50 -11.82 9.43
C ASN A 381 -24.38 -11.09 8.69
N ASN A 382 -23.52 -10.37 9.41
CA ASN A 382 -22.29 -9.77 8.88
C ASN A 382 -21.01 -10.15 9.65
N GLU A 383 -21.08 -11.24 10.41
CA GLU A 383 -19.99 -11.86 11.16
C GLU A 383 -19.48 -13.11 10.43
N SER A 384 -18.28 -13.00 9.83
CA SER A 384 -17.69 -14.07 9.02
C SER A 384 -17.58 -15.41 9.75
N SER A 385 -17.31 -15.39 11.06
CA SER A 385 -17.13 -16.61 11.86
C SER A 385 -18.43 -17.36 12.13
N GLU A 386 -19.56 -16.67 12.17
CA GLU A 386 -20.88 -17.27 12.32
C GLU A 386 -21.41 -17.74 10.97
N ILE A 387 -21.22 -16.94 9.92
CA ILE A 387 -21.66 -17.29 8.55
C ILE A 387 -21.03 -18.62 8.11
N ILE A 388 -19.73 -18.82 8.32
CA ILE A 388 -19.10 -20.09 7.95
C ILE A 388 -19.69 -21.27 8.72
N ARG A 389 -20.03 -21.10 10.01
CA ARG A 389 -20.66 -22.15 10.81
C ARG A 389 -22.06 -22.50 10.32
N MET A 390 -22.85 -21.51 9.87
CA MET A 390 -24.14 -21.77 9.21
C MET A 390 -23.95 -22.59 7.93
N PHE A 391 -22.91 -22.29 7.15
CA PHE A 391 -22.66 -22.98 5.87
C PHE A 391 -22.18 -24.42 6.05
N TYR A 392 -21.64 -24.78 7.21
CA TYR A 392 -21.24 -26.17 7.47
C TYR A 392 -22.45 -27.10 7.45
N THR A 393 -23.53 -26.77 8.17
CA THR A 393 -24.62 -27.72 8.46
C THR A 393 -25.99 -27.30 7.98
N GLU A 394 -26.34 -26.01 8.01
CA GLU A 394 -27.75 -25.59 7.88
C GLU A 394 -28.34 -25.82 6.49
N PHE A 395 -27.50 -25.96 5.48
CA PHE A 395 -27.90 -26.25 4.09
C PHE A 395 -27.69 -27.72 3.70
N ASP A 396 -27.30 -28.61 4.62
CA ASP A 396 -26.96 -30.01 4.29
C ASP A 396 -28.11 -30.79 3.64
N HIS A 397 -29.36 -30.52 4.03
CA HIS A 397 -30.55 -31.17 3.44
C HIS A 397 -30.73 -30.82 1.96
N LEU A 398 -30.13 -29.74 1.47
CA LEU A 398 -30.14 -29.32 0.07
C LEU A 398 -28.93 -29.83 -0.73
N LEU A 399 -27.96 -30.46 -0.05
CA LEU A 399 -26.72 -30.94 -0.66
C LEU A 399 -26.77 -32.46 -0.93
N PRO A 400 -26.07 -32.94 -1.98
CA PRO A 400 -25.74 -34.36 -2.16
C PRO A 400 -25.07 -34.93 -0.91
N ASP A 401 -25.32 -36.22 -0.63
CA ASP A 401 -24.83 -36.88 0.60
C ASP A 401 -23.32 -36.70 0.81
N GLU A 402 -22.51 -36.83 -0.24
CA GLU A 402 -21.04 -36.68 -0.19
C GLU A 402 -20.54 -35.28 0.20
N LEU A 403 -21.39 -34.25 0.12
CA LEU A 403 -21.06 -32.87 0.47
C LEU A 403 -21.60 -32.45 1.85
N ARG A 404 -22.45 -33.27 2.47
CA ARG A 404 -22.98 -33.02 3.82
C ARG A 404 -21.88 -33.11 4.86
N GLU A 405 -21.96 -32.28 5.89
CA GLU A 405 -20.89 -32.13 6.87
C GLU A 405 -20.54 -33.44 7.57
N ILE A 406 -21.57 -34.20 7.95
CA ILE A 406 -21.43 -35.48 8.64
C ILE A 406 -20.69 -36.54 7.81
N ASN A 407 -20.71 -36.40 6.48
CA ASN A 407 -20.09 -37.33 5.55
C ASN A 407 -18.68 -36.89 5.11
N ARG A 408 -18.22 -35.72 5.57
CA ARG A 408 -16.87 -35.24 5.28
C ARG A 408 -15.83 -36.01 6.13
N PRO A 409 -14.63 -36.27 5.58
CA PRO A 409 -13.53 -36.84 6.35
C PRO A 409 -13.27 -36.09 7.66
N GLY A 410 -13.00 -36.83 8.74
CA GLY A 410 -12.73 -36.26 10.07
C GLY A 410 -13.95 -35.67 10.79
N GLY A 411 -15.17 -35.83 10.26
CA GLY A 411 -16.39 -35.28 10.85
C GLY A 411 -16.64 -33.80 10.49
N GLY A 412 -16.05 -33.32 9.40
CA GLY A 412 -16.27 -31.97 8.87
C GLY A 412 -15.24 -30.94 9.31
N PHE A 413 -15.59 -29.67 9.13
CA PHE A 413 -14.77 -28.52 9.45
C PHE A 413 -14.77 -28.18 10.95
N TYR A 414 -15.80 -28.59 11.70
CA TYR A 414 -15.92 -28.33 13.14
C TYR A 414 -16.40 -29.56 13.95
N PRO A 415 -15.62 -30.66 13.93
CA PRO A 415 -16.00 -31.94 14.51
C PRO A 415 -15.99 -31.90 16.03
N GLN A 416 -16.97 -32.57 16.65
CA GLN A 416 -17.22 -32.52 18.10
C GLN A 416 -15.98 -32.80 18.98
N PRO A 417 -15.12 -33.81 18.69
CA PRO A 417 -13.95 -34.10 19.52
C PRO A 417 -12.89 -32.99 19.53
N LEU A 418 -12.84 -32.15 18.49
CA LEU A 418 -11.80 -31.11 18.34
C LEU A 418 -12.30 -29.70 18.65
N ARG A 419 -13.60 -29.51 18.93
CA ARG A 419 -14.18 -28.15 19.08
C ARG A 419 -13.46 -27.30 20.11
N LYS A 420 -13.15 -27.87 21.28
CA LYS A 420 -12.45 -27.16 22.35
C LYS A 420 -11.10 -26.63 21.87
N ASP A 421 -10.30 -27.49 21.25
CA ASP A 421 -8.95 -27.13 20.81
C ASP A 421 -8.98 -26.16 19.61
N ILE A 422 -9.96 -26.34 18.71
CA ILE A 422 -10.22 -25.42 17.60
C ILE A 422 -10.62 -24.04 18.12
N ASP A 423 -11.54 -23.97 19.09
CA ASP A 423 -12.01 -22.70 19.64
C ASP A 423 -10.88 -21.98 20.38
N GLU A 424 -10.09 -22.70 21.19
CA GLU A 424 -8.91 -22.15 21.85
C GLU A 424 -7.91 -21.60 20.82
N MET A 425 -7.61 -22.38 19.76
CA MET A 425 -6.73 -21.92 18.70
C MET A 425 -7.26 -20.68 17.97
N ASN A 426 -8.54 -20.71 17.60
CA ASN A 426 -9.17 -19.65 16.84
C ASN A 426 -9.23 -18.33 17.59
N ASP A 427 -9.31 -18.36 18.93
CA ASP A 427 -9.30 -17.18 19.78
C ASP A 427 -7.95 -16.43 19.67
N TRP A 428 -6.85 -17.10 20.01
CA TRP A 428 -5.54 -16.45 19.97
C TRP A 428 -5.07 -16.17 18.53
N VAL A 429 -5.38 -17.05 17.56
CA VAL A 429 -5.11 -16.79 16.14
C VAL A 429 -5.87 -15.55 15.66
N TYR A 430 -7.12 -15.35 16.08
CA TYR A 430 -7.85 -14.14 15.76
C TYR A 430 -7.18 -12.91 16.36
N HIS A 431 -6.91 -12.92 17.67
CA HIS A 431 -6.42 -11.76 18.39
C HIS A 431 -4.99 -11.35 18.04
N GLN A 432 -4.12 -12.33 17.80
CA GLN A 432 -2.67 -12.13 17.60
C GLN A 432 -2.24 -12.23 16.12
N ILE A 433 -2.97 -12.95 15.25
CA ILE A 433 -2.61 -13.10 13.83
C ILE A 433 -3.62 -12.39 12.92
N ASN A 434 -4.86 -12.88 12.84
CA ASN A 434 -5.83 -12.39 11.84
C ASN A 434 -6.16 -10.91 12.04
N ASN A 435 -6.38 -10.51 13.28
CA ASN A 435 -6.56 -9.10 13.64
C ASN A 435 -5.23 -8.45 14.05
N GLY A 436 -4.23 -9.23 14.45
CA GLY A 436 -2.91 -8.74 14.83
C GLY A 436 -2.22 -7.97 13.71
N VAL A 437 -2.26 -8.47 12.47
CA VAL A 437 -1.71 -7.74 11.31
C VAL A 437 -2.37 -6.37 11.10
N TYR A 438 -3.68 -6.24 11.39
CA TYR A 438 -4.39 -4.96 11.31
C TYR A 438 -4.04 -4.04 12.49
N LYS A 439 -3.92 -4.59 13.71
CA LYS A 439 -3.48 -3.81 14.88
C LYS A 439 -2.09 -3.22 14.67
N THR A 440 -1.19 -4.00 14.08
CA THR A 440 0.15 -3.57 13.68
C THR A 440 0.09 -2.52 12.57
N GLY A 441 -0.60 -2.83 11.47
CA GLY A 441 -0.59 -1.98 10.28
C GLY A 441 -1.32 -0.64 10.42
N PHE A 442 -2.34 -0.58 11.29
CA PHE A 442 -3.10 0.63 11.56
C PHE A 442 -2.65 1.38 12.82
N ALA A 443 -1.61 0.90 13.50
CA ALA A 443 -1.03 1.65 14.61
C ALA A 443 -0.48 2.99 14.12
N THR A 444 -0.85 4.08 14.81
CA THR A 444 -0.36 5.43 14.49
C THR A 444 0.72 5.92 15.46
N THR A 445 1.01 5.15 16.52
CA THR A 445 2.13 5.38 17.46
C THR A 445 3.12 4.23 17.41
N GLN A 446 4.38 4.53 17.74
CA GLN A 446 5.45 3.53 17.72
C GLN A 446 5.25 2.46 18.80
N GLU A 447 4.68 2.86 19.93
CA GLU A 447 4.32 2.02 21.07
C GLU A 447 3.22 1.04 20.67
N ALA A 448 2.08 1.52 20.13
CA ALA A 448 1.00 0.66 19.67
C ALA A 448 1.46 -0.33 18.58
N TYR A 449 2.36 0.10 17.68
CA TYR A 449 2.98 -0.80 16.70
C TYR A 449 3.79 -1.91 17.39
N LYS A 450 4.69 -1.55 18.33
CA LYS A 450 5.55 -2.51 19.05
C LYS A 450 4.75 -3.51 19.86
N GLU A 451 3.68 -3.07 20.51
CA GLU A 451 2.78 -3.93 21.28
C GLU A 451 2.06 -5.00 20.43
N ASN A 452 2.00 -4.83 19.10
CA ASN A 452 1.32 -5.77 18.22
C ASN A 452 2.28 -6.55 17.30
N ILE A 453 3.38 -5.95 16.86
CA ILE A 453 4.35 -6.62 16.00
C ILE A 453 5.01 -7.82 16.69
N TYR A 454 5.42 -7.70 17.96
CA TYR A 454 6.10 -8.81 18.65
C TYR A 454 5.13 -9.97 18.95
N PRO A 455 3.92 -9.74 19.54
CA PRO A 455 2.96 -10.84 19.74
C PRO A 455 2.48 -11.51 18.44
N LEU A 456 2.44 -10.77 17.33
CA LEU A 456 2.14 -11.34 16.01
C LEU A 456 3.18 -12.41 15.63
N PHE A 457 4.47 -12.08 15.73
CA PHE A 457 5.54 -13.01 15.36
C PHE A 457 5.71 -14.15 16.39
N GLU A 458 5.46 -13.90 17.68
CA GLU A 458 5.38 -14.98 18.69
C GLU A 458 4.24 -15.96 18.36
N ALA A 459 3.08 -15.47 17.91
CA ALA A 459 1.96 -16.31 17.51
C ALA A 459 2.24 -17.09 16.22
N LEU A 460 2.97 -16.51 15.26
CA LEU A 460 3.46 -17.23 14.07
C LEU A 460 4.47 -18.33 14.46
N ASP A 461 5.42 -18.03 15.36
CA ASP A 461 6.34 -19.03 15.91
C ASP A 461 5.57 -20.17 16.62
N ARG A 462 4.46 -19.84 17.32
CA ARG A 462 3.57 -20.85 17.93
C ARG A 462 2.90 -21.74 16.88
N ILE A 463 2.39 -21.19 15.77
CA ILE A 463 1.83 -21.99 14.67
C ILE A 463 2.89 -22.89 14.04
N GLU A 464 4.09 -22.37 13.78
CA GLU A 464 5.20 -23.13 13.19
C GLU A 464 5.56 -24.33 14.07
N ASN A 465 5.67 -24.11 15.38
CA ASN A 465 5.92 -25.17 16.37
C ASN A 465 4.75 -26.15 16.51
N HIS A 466 3.51 -25.66 16.37
CA HIS A 466 2.32 -26.51 16.38
C HIS A 466 2.33 -27.48 15.20
N LEU A 467 2.54 -26.96 13.99
CA LEU A 467 2.73 -27.76 12.77
C LEU A 467 3.98 -28.65 12.83
N ALA A 468 4.91 -28.44 13.78
CA ALA A 468 6.04 -29.32 13.94
C ALA A 468 5.69 -30.68 14.59
N GLN A 469 4.57 -30.75 15.29
CA GLN A 469 4.17 -31.94 16.03
C GLN A 469 3.62 -33.02 15.09
N PRO A 470 3.91 -34.31 15.33
CA PRO A 470 3.43 -35.41 14.47
C PRO A 470 1.91 -35.48 14.28
N GLY A 471 1.13 -35.05 15.28
CA GLY A 471 -0.34 -35.04 15.24
C GLY A 471 -0.97 -33.84 14.51
N HIS A 472 -0.16 -32.88 14.06
CA HIS A 472 -0.62 -31.61 13.47
C HIS A 472 -0.08 -31.42 12.05
N GLN A 473 -0.16 -32.50 11.27
CA GLN A 473 0.18 -32.55 9.85
C GLN A 473 -0.83 -33.44 9.09
N PRO A 474 -1.15 -33.11 7.81
CA PRO A 474 -0.68 -31.94 7.07
C PRO A 474 -1.43 -30.64 7.41
N TYR A 475 -2.47 -30.69 8.25
CA TYR A 475 -3.29 -29.55 8.66
C TYR A 475 -3.21 -29.32 10.17
N LEU A 476 -3.75 -28.19 10.65
CA LEU A 476 -3.60 -27.75 12.05
C LEU A 476 -4.08 -28.79 13.07
N PHE A 477 -5.09 -29.59 12.75
CA PHE A 477 -5.58 -30.67 13.63
C PHE A 477 -5.48 -32.05 13.00
N GLY A 478 -4.43 -32.28 12.21
CA GLY A 478 -4.09 -33.59 11.65
C GLY A 478 -4.48 -33.74 10.18
N GLU A 479 -5.11 -34.86 9.83
CA GLU A 479 -5.34 -35.27 8.44
C GLU A 479 -6.40 -34.47 7.68
N ASN A 480 -7.29 -33.77 8.39
CA ASN A 480 -8.48 -33.15 7.82
C ASN A 480 -8.44 -31.63 7.99
N ILE A 481 -8.98 -30.92 6.98
CA ILE A 481 -9.12 -29.46 6.99
C ILE A 481 -10.23 -29.09 7.98
N THR A 482 -9.92 -28.19 8.91
CA THR A 482 -10.86 -27.66 9.91
C THR A 482 -11.14 -26.17 9.70
N GLU A 483 -12.08 -25.61 10.45
CA GLU A 483 -12.32 -24.16 10.45
C GLU A 483 -11.08 -23.35 10.87
N ALA A 484 -10.19 -23.93 11.69
CA ALA A 484 -8.94 -23.28 12.07
C ALA A 484 -8.04 -23.06 10.84
N ASP A 485 -7.95 -24.05 9.96
CA ASP A 485 -7.17 -23.95 8.73
C ASP A 485 -7.72 -22.85 7.82
N ILE A 486 -9.05 -22.84 7.63
CA ILE A 486 -9.75 -21.86 6.79
C ILE A 486 -9.53 -20.44 7.33
N ARG A 487 -9.66 -20.24 8.63
CA ARG A 487 -9.52 -18.93 9.28
C ARG A 487 -8.09 -18.41 9.19
N LEU A 488 -7.09 -19.26 9.42
CA LEU A 488 -5.68 -18.90 9.32
C LEU A 488 -5.26 -18.64 7.87
N TYR A 489 -5.71 -19.48 6.92
CA TYR A 489 -5.28 -19.45 5.53
C TYR A 489 -5.47 -18.07 4.90
N THR A 490 -6.63 -17.47 5.14
CA THR A 490 -6.97 -16.16 4.56
C THR A 490 -5.99 -15.05 4.96
N THR A 491 -5.34 -15.16 6.11
CA THR A 491 -4.31 -14.23 6.57
C THR A 491 -2.95 -14.58 6.01
N ILE A 492 -2.53 -15.86 6.09
CA ILE A 492 -1.23 -16.31 5.58
C ILE A 492 -1.09 -16.09 4.07
N ALA A 493 -2.16 -16.33 3.30
CA ALA A 493 -2.20 -16.06 1.86
C ALA A 493 -1.93 -14.58 1.51
N ARG A 494 -2.18 -13.65 2.45
CA ARG A 494 -1.98 -12.20 2.25
C ARG A 494 -0.70 -11.67 2.90
N PHE A 495 0.01 -12.50 3.68
CA PHE A 495 1.10 -12.04 4.54
C PHE A 495 2.26 -11.46 3.74
N ASP A 496 2.94 -12.30 2.94
CA ASP A 496 4.11 -11.87 2.17
C ASP A 496 3.75 -10.88 1.05
N VAL A 497 2.57 -11.02 0.46
CA VAL A 497 2.16 -10.21 -0.72
C VAL A 497 1.62 -8.83 -0.34
N ALA A 498 1.20 -8.63 0.91
CA ALA A 498 0.62 -7.35 1.35
C ALA A 498 1.06 -6.96 2.76
N TYR A 499 0.75 -7.76 3.78
CA TYR A 499 0.94 -7.35 5.19
C TYR A 499 2.41 -7.10 5.55
N TYR A 500 3.35 -7.83 4.95
CA TYR A 500 4.78 -7.62 5.13
C TYR A 500 5.19 -6.18 4.83
N LEU A 501 4.75 -5.64 3.68
CA LEU A 501 5.11 -4.28 3.26
C LEU A 501 4.16 -3.24 3.85
N ILE A 502 2.85 -3.37 3.59
CA ILE A 502 1.86 -2.33 3.85
C ILE A 502 1.59 -2.17 5.35
N PHE A 503 1.46 -3.29 6.07
CA PHE A 503 1.26 -3.28 7.52
C PHE A 503 2.58 -3.36 8.29
N LYS A 504 3.73 -3.26 7.60
CA LYS A 504 5.07 -3.34 8.20
C LYS A 504 5.24 -4.60 9.05
N CYS A 505 4.56 -5.69 8.73
CA CYS A 505 4.71 -6.96 9.43
C CYS A 505 5.99 -7.68 8.95
N ASN A 506 7.16 -7.08 9.19
CA ASN A 506 8.38 -7.36 8.42
C ASN A 506 9.57 -7.90 9.22
N LEU A 507 9.36 -8.47 10.41
CA LEU A 507 10.45 -9.13 11.15
C LEU A 507 10.92 -10.42 10.46
N LYS A 508 10.01 -11.16 9.83
CA LYS A 508 10.24 -12.40 9.08
C LYS A 508 9.21 -12.53 7.94
N MET A 509 9.53 -13.28 6.90
CA MET A 509 8.60 -13.65 5.81
C MET A 509 8.13 -15.10 5.96
N ILE A 510 6.87 -15.40 5.59
CA ILE A 510 6.34 -16.76 5.64
C ILE A 510 7.17 -17.70 4.76
N ARG A 511 7.46 -17.32 3.51
CA ARG A 511 8.15 -18.20 2.56
C ARG A 511 9.60 -18.55 2.92
N HIS A 512 10.26 -17.73 3.74
CA HIS A 512 11.69 -17.86 4.04
C HIS A 512 11.96 -18.37 5.45
N ASP A 513 11.17 -17.90 6.43
CA ASP A 513 11.48 -18.11 7.84
C ASP A 513 10.52 -19.10 8.52
N TYR A 514 9.42 -19.47 7.88
CA TYR A 514 8.38 -20.37 8.41
C TYR A 514 8.13 -21.56 7.49
N PRO A 515 9.07 -22.53 7.39
CA PRO A 515 8.98 -23.61 6.42
C PRO A 515 7.72 -24.46 6.56
N ARG A 516 7.23 -24.73 7.79
CA ARG A 516 6.03 -25.56 8.00
C ARG A 516 4.76 -24.80 7.69
N ILE A 517 4.66 -23.52 8.06
CA ILE A 517 3.54 -22.67 7.64
C ILE A 517 3.52 -22.54 6.12
N HIS A 518 4.67 -22.32 5.49
CA HIS A 518 4.78 -22.21 4.05
C HIS A 518 4.33 -23.50 3.34
N ASP A 519 4.76 -24.66 3.84
CA ASP A 519 4.32 -25.96 3.32
C ASP A 519 2.82 -26.20 3.53
N TRP A 520 2.30 -25.92 4.73
CA TRP A 520 0.86 -26.01 5.04
C TRP A 520 0.03 -25.12 4.12
N TYR A 521 0.45 -23.86 3.93
CA TYR A 521 -0.20 -22.90 3.06
C TYR A 521 -0.20 -23.37 1.60
N ARG A 522 0.96 -23.83 1.10
CA ARG A 522 1.08 -24.36 -0.26
C ARG A 522 0.23 -25.60 -0.47
N ARG A 523 0.14 -26.49 0.52
CA ARG A 523 -0.73 -27.67 0.46
C ARG A 523 -2.18 -27.25 0.28
N LEU A 524 -2.68 -26.31 1.08
CA LEU A 524 -4.05 -25.80 0.91
C LEU A 524 -4.25 -25.09 -0.43
N TYR A 525 -3.31 -24.22 -0.82
CA TYR A 525 -3.42 -23.43 -2.05
C TYR A 525 -3.35 -24.30 -3.33
N PHE A 526 -2.46 -25.30 -3.40
CA PHE A 526 -2.25 -26.10 -4.60
C PHE A 526 -3.03 -27.42 -4.63
N ASP A 527 -3.70 -27.81 -3.54
CA ASP A 527 -4.55 -29.01 -3.54
C ASP A 527 -5.79 -28.77 -4.43
N GLU A 528 -5.81 -29.40 -5.60
CA GLU A 528 -6.92 -29.43 -6.54
C GLU A 528 -7.67 -30.78 -6.52
N SER A 529 -7.49 -31.59 -5.46
CA SER A 529 -8.17 -32.87 -5.31
C SER A 529 -9.66 -32.71 -4.95
N LYS A 530 -10.36 -33.84 -4.81
CA LYS A 530 -11.74 -33.88 -4.31
C LYS A 530 -11.85 -33.27 -2.89
N ARG A 531 -10.80 -33.35 -2.06
CA ARG A 531 -10.79 -32.80 -0.70
C ARG A 531 -11.13 -31.30 -0.67
N THR A 532 -10.61 -30.55 -1.65
CA THR A 532 -10.80 -29.10 -1.78
C THR A 532 -11.79 -28.74 -2.89
N ARG A 533 -12.61 -29.70 -3.36
CA ARG A 533 -13.53 -29.51 -4.51
C ARG A 533 -12.85 -28.92 -5.74
N GLY A 534 -11.68 -29.46 -6.09
CA GLY A 534 -10.95 -28.99 -7.26
C GLY A 534 -10.30 -27.62 -7.06
N GLY A 535 -9.77 -27.34 -5.86
CA GLY A 535 -8.97 -26.14 -5.60
C GLY A 535 -9.75 -24.93 -5.11
N ALA A 536 -10.71 -25.10 -4.20
CA ALA A 536 -11.49 -24.00 -3.61
C ALA A 536 -10.62 -22.86 -3.08
N PHE A 537 -9.53 -23.17 -2.37
CA PHE A 537 -8.57 -22.19 -1.84
C PHE A 537 -7.91 -21.36 -2.95
N LYS A 538 -7.43 -22.01 -4.02
CA LYS A 538 -6.84 -21.34 -5.19
C LYS A 538 -7.85 -20.48 -5.94
N LYS A 539 -9.01 -21.05 -6.27
CA LYS A 539 -10.08 -20.42 -7.07
C LYS A 539 -10.71 -19.20 -6.39
N THR A 540 -10.53 -19.06 -5.08
CA THR A 540 -11.06 -17.93 -4.31
C THR A 540 -9.98 -16.91 -3.91
N THR A 541 -8.71 -17.16 -4.25
CA THR A 541 -7.58 -16.29 -3.95
C THR A 541 -7.13 -15.51 -5.20
N TYR A 542 -7.30 -14.18 -5.17
CA TYR A 542 -6.95 -13.29 -6.28
C TYR A 542 -5.79 -12.36 -5.89
N PHE A 543 -4.55 -12.76 -6.15
CA PHE A 543 -3.37 -12.00 -5.70
C PHE A 543 -3.25 -10.62 -6.34
N ASP A 544 -3.65 -10.46 -7.60
CA ASP A 544 -3.65 -9.15 -8.27
C ASP A 544 -4.61 -8.17 -7.56
N ILE A 545 -5.73 -8.69 -7.05
CA ILE A 545 -6.67 -7.91 -6.24
C ILE A 545 -6.12 -7.64 -4.84
N VAL A 546 -5.55 -8.65 -4.17
CA VAL A 546 -4.98 -8.50 -2.82
C VAL A 546 -3.84 -7.46 -2.81
N SER A 547 -2.99 -7.47 -3.82
CA SER A 547 -1.86 -6.54 -3.93
C SER A 547 -2.26 -5.14 -4.40
N SER A 548 -3.32 -5.01 -5.22
CA SER A 548 -3.84 -3.70 -5.64
C SER A 548 -4.59 -2.97 -4.52
N VAL A 549 -5.52 -3.63 -3.82
CA VAL A 549 -6.36 -3.00 -2.76
C VAL A 549 -5.59 -2.54 -1.54
N LEU A 550 -4.64 -3.36 -1.09
CA LEU A 550 -3.80 -2.98 0.04
C LEU A 550 -2.66 -2.06 -0.41
N GLY A 551 -2.47 -1.94 -1.72
CA GLY A 551 -1.50 -1.10 -2.39
C GLY A 551 -2.05 0.24 -2.86
N ASP A 552 -3.16 0.77 -2.34
CA ASP A 552 -3.72 2.13 -2.63
C ASP A 552 -2.77 3.30 -2.23
N LEU A 553 -1.47 3.04 -2.13
CA LEU A 553 -0.39 4.00 -2.37
C LEU A 553 0.06 4.02 -3.85
N ALA A 554 -0.50 3.18 -4.73
CA ALA A 554 -0.04 2.97 -6.11
C ALA A 554 -0.85 3.73 -7.19
N ASP A 555 -1.46 4.87 -6.83
CA ASP A 555 -2.20 5.74 -7.75
C ASP A 555 -1.40 6.19 -8.97
N LEU A 556 -0.07 6.32 -8.80
CA LEU A 556 0.84 6.70 -9.86
C LEU A 556 0.70 5.79 -11.10
N THR A 557 0.48 4.49 -10.88
CA THR A 557 0.47 3.52 -11.98
C THR A 557 -0.89 3.43 -12.66
N LYS A 558 -1.97 3.48 -11.89
CA LYS A 558 -3.32 3.22 -12.38
C LYS A 558 -3.79 4.34 -13.30
N SER A 559 -3.49 5.59 -12.95
CA SER A 559 -3.82 6.77 -13.75
C SER A 559 -3.01 6.86 -15.05
N LEU A 560 -1.72 6.52 -15.03
CA LEU A 560 -0.86 6.49 -16.23
C LEU A 560 -1.24 5.35 -17.20
N ILE A 561 -1.62 4.16 -16.69
CA ILE A 561 -2.06 3.04 -17.53
C ILE A 561 -3.47 3.30 -18.11
N LEU A 562 -4.41 3.87 -17.34
CA LEU A 562 -5.76 4.21 -17.85
C LEU A 562 -5.71 5.33 -18.90
N ALA A 563 -4.88 6.37 -18.69
CA ALA A 563 -4.69 7.44 -19.67
C ALA A 563 -4.09 6.92 -20.99
N CYS A 564 -3.24 5.88 -20.94
CA CYS A 564 -2.59 5.30 -22.13
C CYS A 564 -3.37 4.14 -22.78
N SER A 565 -4.46 3.66 -22.18
CA SER A 565 -5.26 2.53 -22.70
C SER A 565 -6.58 2.94 -23.35
N THR A 566 -7.00 4.20 -23.20
CA THR A 566 -8.21 4.75 -23.84
C THR A 566 -8.07 5.02 -25.35
N ASN A 567 -6.87 4.86 -25.93
CA ASN A 567 -6.60 5.06 -27.37
C ASN A 567 -6.33 3.76 -28.17
N LEU A 568 -6.71 2.57 -27.64
CA LEU A 568 -6.58 1.29 -28.37
C LEU A 568 -7.92 0.68 -28.79
N ALA A 569 -8.98 1.50 -28.83
CA ALA A 569 -10.28 1.14 -29.39
C ALA A 569 -10.66 2.07 -30.55
N THR A 570 -9.79 2.17 -31.55
CA THR A 570 -10.11 2.51 -32.95
C THR A 570 -9.11 1.84 -33.87
#